data_AF-A0A6V7V0B6-F1
#
_entry.id   AF-A0A6V7V0B6-F1
#
_cell.length_a   1.000
_cell.length_b   1.000
_cell.length_c   1.000
_cell.angle_alpha   90.00
_cell.angle_beta   90.00
_cell.angle_gamma   90.00
#
_symmetry.space_group_name_H-M   'P 1'
#
loop_
_entity.id
_entity.type
_entity.pdbx_description
1 polymer ?
#
loop_
_entity_poly.entity_id
_entity_poly.type
_entity_poly.pdbx_seq_one_letter_code
_entity_poly.pdbx_strand_id
1 'polypeptide(L)'
;MANIKNKKLKVFVTATKADQIPIKMILYRSYDTPLKKPIDPLPQNVNIWKAARCSSAAPTFFSSVNGVMDGGLMANNPGVTLLLEVFKNIDFQALSDKNENPPPDLAFMLSLGTGKSPEVAVPIPEFSPELGLQGIIQTVQSLNNLKSILVEQLSTSDGQVVEIARYMSHTRRVPYFRLTPSLNTDIQLDTVDNTLLIEMLWTTKEYIREKCSTDVLSLLELFSAFNRSNE
;
A
#
# COMPACT_ATOMS: atom_id res chain seq x y z
N MET A 1 -23.06 1.13 -6.36
CA MET A 1 -22.21 2.34 -6.38
C MET A 1 -21.23 2.34 -5.22
N ALA A 2 -20.02 2.85 -5.42
CA ALA A 2 -18.95 2.93 -4.42
C ALA A 2 -19.12 4.08 -3.41
N ASN A 3 -20.22 4.83 -3.54
CA ASN A 3 -20.59 5.89 -2.61
C ASN A 3 -21.00 5.27 -1.26
N ILE A 4 -20.19 5.50 -0.24
CA ILE A 4 -20.40 4.98 1.12
C ILE A 4 -21.39 5.91 1.85
N LYS A 5 -22.31 5.34 2.65
CA LYS A 5 -23.35 6.11 3.36
C LYS A 5 -22.78 7.22 4.25
N ASN A 6 -21.60 7.01 4.85
CA ASN A 6 -20.89 8.02 5.63
C ASN A 6 -20.04 8.91 4.71
N LYS A 7 -20.57 10.09 4.37
CA LYS A 7 -19.87 11.08 3.51
C LYS A 7 -18.61 11.68 4.14
N LYS A 8 -18.43 11.58 5.47
CA LYS A 8 -17.21 12.05 6.15
C LYS A 8 -16.04 11.08 5.95
N LEU A 9 -16.32 9.79 5.72
CA LEU A 9 -15.29 8.79 5.50
C LEU A 9 -14.94 8.72 4.00
N LYS A 10 -13.75 9.20 3.68
CA LYS A 10 -13.16 9.12 2.34
C LYS A 10 -12.32 7.86 2.22
N VAL A 11 -12.64 7.01 1.26
CA VAL A 11 -11.96 5.73 1.02
C VAL A 11 -11.52 5.68 -0.44
N PHE A 12 -10.34 5.12 -0.69
CA PHE A 12 -9.96 4.70 -2.03
C PHE A 12 -9.21 3.37 -1.98
N VAL A 13 -9.19 2.68 -3.12
CA VAL A 13 -8.33 1.51 -3.34
C VAL A 13 -7.50 1.70 -4.61
N THR A 14 -6.29 1.15 -4.60
CA THR A 14 -5.36 1.18 -5.74
C THR A 14 -5.62 0.01 -6.66
N ALA A 15 -5.49 0.24 -7.97
CA ALA A 15 -5.49 -0.81 -8.98
C ALA A 15 -4.58 -0.40 -10.15
N THR A 16 -4.19 -1.36 -10.98
CA THR A 16 -3.22 -1.14 -12.06
C THR A 16 -3.85 -1.45 -13.40
N LYS A 17 -3.97 -0.44 -14.28
CA LYS A 17 -4.28 -0.64 -15.69
C LYS A 17 -3.01 -1.08 -16.42
N ALA A 18 -2.99 -2.34 -16.82
CA ALA A 18 -1.81 -3.02 -17.33
C ALA A 18 -1.99 -3.57 -18.76
N ASP A 19 -3.06 -3.18 -19.44
CA ASP A 19 -3.32 -3.45 -20.86
C ASP A 19 -2.52 -2.53 -21.81
N GLN A 20 -1.68 -1.64 -21.28
CA GLN A 20 -0.86 -0.69 -22.05
C GLN A 20 0.45 -0.38 -21.32
N ILE A 21 1.47 0.04 -22.08
CA ILE A 21 2.75 0.55 -21.56
C ILE A 21 2.85 2.05 -21.90
N PRO A 22 3.22 2.94 -20.95
CA PRO A 22 3.47 2.64 -19.54
C PRO A 22 2.18 2.23 -18.81
N ILE A 23 2.31 1.32 -17.84
CA ILE A 23 1.20 0.94 -16.95
C ILE A 23 0.72 2.17 -16.17
N LYS A 24 -0.57 2.20 -15.81
CA LYS A 24 -1.17 3.35 -15.14
C LYS A 24 -1.93 2.94 -13.90
N MET A 25 -1.74 3.69 -12.82
CA MET A 25 -2.50 3.52 -11.59
C MET A 25 -3.91 4.09 -11.76
N ILE A 26 -4.90 3.31 -11.34
CA ILE A 26 -6.30 3.72 -11.19
C ILE A 26 -6.58 3.84 -9.69
N LEU A 27 -7.23 4.93 -9.30
CA LEU A 27 -7.74 5.11 -7.94
C LEU A 27 -9.27 5.03 -7.95
N TYR A 28 -9.81 3.95 -7.39
CA TYR A 28 -11.25 3.80 -7.17
C TYR A 28 -11.62 4.48 -5.85
N ARG A 29 -12.33 5.60 -5.91
CA ARG A 29 -12.68 6.43 -4.74
C ARG A 29 -14.14 6.28 -4.34
N SER A 30 -14.43 6.51 -3.06
CA SER A 30 -15.80 6.69 -2.55
C SER A 30 -16.31 8.14 -2.64
N TYR A 31 -15.43 9.08 -3.02
CA TYR A 31 -15.66 10.52 -3.05
C TYR A 31 -15.23 11.12 -4.40
N ASP A 32 -15.83 12.23 -4.79
CA ASP A 32 -15.37 13.00 -5.96
C ASP A 32 -14.29 14.00 -5.54
N THR A 33 -13.37 14.27 -6.46
CA THR A 33 -12.26 15.20 -6.24
C THR A 33 -11.93 15.91 -7.55
N PRO A 34 -11.64 17.22 -7.52
CA PRO A 34 -11.19 17.94 -8.71
C PRO A 34 -9.82 17.46 -9.20
N LEU A 35 -9.08 16.70 -8.37
CA LEU A 35 -7.76 16.16 -8.67
C LEU A 35 -7.80 14.79 -9.35
N LYS A 36 -9.00 14.28 -9.67
CA LYS A 36 -9.16 12.98 -10.31
C LYS A 36 -8.46 12.95 -11.66
N LYS A 37 -7.75 11.85 -11.95
CA LYS A 37 -7.17 11.66 -13.27
C LYS A 37 -8.27 11.24 -14.24
N PRO A 38 -8.15 11.54 -15.55
CA PRO A 38 -9.13 11.10 -16.55
C PRO A 38 -9.38 9.58 -16.58
N ILE A 39 -8.37 8.78 -16.17
CA ILE A 39 -8.47 7.33 -16.08
C ILE A 39 -9.25 6.86 -14.83
N ASP A 40 -9.37 7.70 -13.81
CA ASP A 40 -10.03 7.36 -12.56
C ASP A 40 -11.56 7.40 -12.77
N PRO A 41 -12.27 6.32 -12.46
CA PRO A 41 -13.71 6.28 -12.67
C PRO A 41 -14.44 7.10 -11.59
N LEU A 42 -15.61 7.65 -11.97
CA LEU A 42 -16.48 8.31 -11.01
C LEU A 42 -17.00 7.30 -9.96
N PRO A 43 -17.09 7.66 -8.67
CA PRO A 43 -17.57 6.76 -7.61
C PRO A 43 -18.95 6.16 -7.90
N GLN A 44 -19.81 6.94 -8.56
CA GLN A 44 -21.16 6.56 -8.95
C GLN A 44 -21.18 5.54 -10.11
N ASN A 45 -20.09 5.38 -10.85
CA ASN A 45 -20.03 4.46 -11.99
C ASN A 45 -19.43 3.10 -11.61
N VAL A 46 -19.05 2.90 -10.35
CA VAL A 46 -18.32 1.70 -9.91
C VAL A 46 -19.08 1.03 -8.77
N ASN A 47 -19.15 -0.29 -8.80
CA ASN A 47 -19.64 -1.08 -7.67
C ASN A 47 -18.48 -1.42 -6.72
N ILE A 48 -18.75 -1.41 -5.42
CA ILE A 48 -17.74 -1.68 -4.37
C ILE A 48 -17.03 -3.01 -4.63
N TRP A 49 -17.79 -4.08 -4.90
CA TRP A 49 -17.21 -5.40 -5.17
C TRP A 49 -16.28 -5.39 -6.40
N LYS A 50 -16.58 -4.58 -7.42
CA LYS A 50 -15.76 -4.49 -8.63
C LYS A 50 -14.46 -3.76 -8.35
N ALA A 51 -14.50 -2.65 -7.60
CA ALA A 51 -13.30 -1.94 -7.16
C ALA A 51 -12.41 -2.84 -6.30
N ALA A 52 -13.00 -3.56 -5.33
CA ALA A 52 -12.29 -4.52 -4.49
C ALA A 52 -11.65 -5.64 -5.33
N ARG A 53 -12.40 -6.24 -6.27
CA ARG A 53 -11.91 -7.32 -7.13
C ARG A 53 -10.76 -6.87 -8.04
N CYS A 54 -10.83 -5.67 -8.60
CA CYS A 54 -9.73 -5.10 -9.38
C CYS A 54 -8.48 -4.87 -8.52
N SER A 55 -8.66 -4.33 -7.31
CA SER A 55 -7.58 -4.01 -6.40
C SER A 55 -6.82 -5.25 -5.92
N SER A 56 -7.50 -6.40 -5.79
CA SER A 56 -6.95 -7.69 -5.34
C SER A 56 -6.67 -8.69 -6.47
N ALA A 57 -6.68 -8.27 -7.74
CA ALA A 57 -6.44 -9.16 -8.87
C ALA A 57 -4.93 -9.43 -9.08
N ALA A 58 -4.30 -10.04 -8.06
CA ALA A 58 -2.88 -10.38 -8.03
C ALA A 58 -2.49 -11.24 -9.25
N PRO A 59 -1.45 -10.84 -10.02
CA PRO A 59 -0.92 -11.66 -11.11
C PRO A 59 -0.56 -13.05 -10.60
N THR A 60 -0.67 -14.06 -11.47
CA THR A 60 -0.47 -15.50 -11.17
C THR A 60 -1.56 -16.16 -10.31
N PHE A 61 -2.25 -15.43 -9.43
CA PHE A 61 -3.37 -15.96 -8.64
C PHE A 61 -4.73 -15.73 -9.30
N PHE A 62 -4.88 -14.58 -9.97
CA PHE A 62 -6.18 -14.12 -10.44
C PHE A 62 -6.11 -13.52 -11.85
N SER A 63 -7.15 -13.78 -12.65
CA SER A 63 -7.33 -13.10 -13.94
C SER A 63 -7.61 -11.61 -13.75
N SER A 64 -7.11 -10.79 -14.67
CA SER A 64 -7.41 -9.35 -14.72
C SER A 64 -8.90 -9.09 -14.98
N VAL A 65 -9.39 -7.94 -14.52
CA VAL A 65 -10.75 -7.46 -14.77
C VAL A 65 -10.69 -6.34 -15.80
N ASN A 66 -11.06 -6.62 -17.05
CA ASN A 66 -11.02 -5.65 -18.15
C ASN A 66 -9.66 -4.95 -18.30
N GLY A 67 -8.55 -5.70 -18.22
CA GLY A 67 -7.20 -5.14 -18.31
C GLY A 67 -6.71 -4.42 -17.04
N VAL A 68 -7.48 -4.49 -15.95
CA VAL A 68 -7.10 -3.98 -14.63
C VAL A 68 -6.66 -5.13 -13.72
N MET A 69 -5.51 -4.96 -13.10
CA MET A 69 -4.87 -5.90 -12.18
C MET A 69 -4.67 -5.26 -10.80
N ASP A 70 -4.12 -6.05 -9.88
CA ASP A 70 -3.81 -5.67 -8.51
C ASP A 70 -3.12 -4.30 -8.37
N GLY A 71 -3.49 -3.58 -7.31
CA GLY A 71 -2.85 -2.32 -6.94
C GLY A 71 -1.39 -2.50 -6.53
N GLY A 72 -1.02 -3.69 -6.06
CA GLY A 72 0.31 -4.09 -5.61
C GLY A 72 1.40 -3.97 -6.67
N LEU A 73 1.03 -3.98 -7.96
CA LEU A 73 1.98 -3.75 -9.06
C LEU A 73 2.53 -2.31 -9.11
N MET A 74 1.85 -1.34 -8.49
CA MET A 74 2.27 0.07 -8.50
C MET A 74 2.29 0.72 -7.11
N ALA A 75 1.43 0.27 -6.20
CA ALA A 75 1.32 0.80 -4.85
C ALA A 75 0.80 -0.29 -3.90
N ASN A 76 1.65 -1.27 -3.63
CA ASN A 76 1.35 -2.31 -2.62
C ASN A 76 1.31 -1.74 -1.20
N ASN A 77 2.07 -0.67 -0.96
CA ASN A 77 1.83 0.24 0.17
C ASN A 77 1.21 1.54 -0.36
N PRO A 78 -0.08 1.80 -0.13
CA PRO A 78 -0.74 3.00 -0.64
C PRO A 78 -0.37 4.27 0.15
N GLY A 79 0.56 4.21 1.12
CA GLY A 79 0.85 5.32 2.03
C GLY A 79 1.28 6.61 1.34
N VAL A 80 2.25 6.53 0.42
CA VAL A 80 2.68 7.69 -0.38
C VAL A 80 1.52 8.23 -1.22
N THR A 81 0.75 7.34 -1.83
CA THR A 81 -0.43 7.69 -2.64
C THR A 81 -1.50 8.39 -1.82
N LEU A 82 -1.75 7.92 -0.59
CA LEU A 82 -2.69 8.53 0.35
C LEU A 82 -2.25 9.93 0.75
N LEU A 83 -0.97 10.11 1.13
CA LEU A 83 -0.43 11.43 1.47
C LEU A 83 -0.54 12.40 0.30
N LEU A 84 -0.17 11.96 -0.92
CA LEU A 84 -0.30 12.79 -2.11
C LEU A 84 -1.75 13.21 -2.36
N GLU A 85 -2.71 12.30 -2.21
CA GLU A 85 -4.12 12.59 -2.41
C GLU A 85 -4.65 13.59 -1.37
N VAL A 86 -4.34 13.37 -0.09
CA VAL A 86 -4.74 14.25 1.03
C VAL A 86 -4.12 15.63 0.90
N PHE A 87 -2.80 15.70 0.73
CA PHE A 87 -2.07 16.95 0.67
C PHE A 87 -2.45 17.78 -0.54
N LYS A 88 -2.57 17.17 -1.73
CA LYS A 88 -3.06 17.91 -2.90
C LYS A 88 -4.47 18.45 -2.68
N ASN A 89 -5.34 17.69 -2.00
CA ASN A 89 -6.69 18.15 -1.74
C ASN A 89 -6.71 19.32 -0.74
N ILE A 90 -5.86 19.29 0.31
CA ILE A 90 -5.67 20.42 1.24
C ILE A 90 -5.14 21.64 0.49
N ASP A 91 -4.07 21.47 -0.30
CA ASP A 91 -3.46 22.55 -1.07
C ASP A 91 -4.44 23.15 -2.09
N PHE A 92 -5.20 22.31 -2.80
CA PHE A 92 -6.20 22.76 -3.76
C PHE A 92 -7.31 23.57 -3.08
N GLN A 93 -7.78 23.14 -1.91
CA GLN A 93 -8.79 23.87 -1.14
C GLN A 93 -8.23 25.21 -0.64
N ALA A 94 -7.00 25.22 -0.11
CA ALA A 94 -6.34 26.45 0.34
C ALA A 94 -6.15 27.48 -0.80
N LEU A 95 -5.94 27.03 -2.04
CA LEU A 95 -5.83 27.90 -3.22
C LEU A 95 -7.17 28.32 -3.81
N SER A 96 -8.20 27.48 -3.68
CA SER A 96 -9.53 27.73 -4.26
C SER A 96 -10.41 28.58 -3.37
N ASP A 97 -10.24 28.46 -2.05
CA ASP A 97 -11.00 29.22 -1.09
C ASP A 97 -10.46 30.65 -0.97
N LYS A 98 -11.33 31.63 -1.23
CA LYS A 98 -11.16 33.03 -0.77
C LYS A 98 -11.43 33.17 0.74
N ASN A 99 -11.39 32.09 1.51
CA ASN A 99 -11.73 32.08 2.93
C ASN A 99 -10.56 32.57 3.78
N GLU A 100 -10.88 33.32 4.84
CA GLU A 100 -9.90 33.82 5.81
C GLU A 100 -9.22 32.69 6.61
N ASN A 101 -9.81 31.48 6.64
CA ASN A 101 -9.31 30.33 7.38
C ASN A 101 -8.92 29.18 6.43
N PRO A 102 -7.64 28.77 6.39
CA PRO A 102 -7.20 27.64 5.59
C PRO A 102 -7.74 26.31 6.15
N PRO A 103 -7.91 25.26 5.30
CA PRO A 103 -8.32 23.94 5.77
C PRO A 103 -7.29 23.36 6.75
N PRO A 104 -7.74 22.62 7.79
CA PRO A 104 -6.83 22.00 8.75
C PRO A 104 -5.96 20.93 8.07
N ASP A 105 -4.71 20.81 8.52
CA ASP A 105 -3.78 19.81 8.01
C ASP A 105 -4.11 18.40 8.57
N LEU A 106 -3.44 17.39 8.03
CA LEU A 106 -3.57 16.00 8.48
C LEU A 106 -3.03 15.86 9.91
N ALA A 107 -3.87 15.28 10.77
CA ALA A 107 -3.57 15.04 12.19
C ALA A 107 -2.38 14.10 12.43
N PHE A 108 -2.43 12.92 11.82
CA PHE A 108 -1.41 11.88 11.87
C PHE A 108 -1.66 10.92 10.71
N MET A 109 -0.68 10.06 10.42
CA MET A 109 -0.82 8.96 9.49
C MET A 109 -0.54 7.62 10.16
N LEU A 110 -1.43 6.66 9.94
CA LEU A 110 -1.28 5.28 10.37
C LEU A 110 -1.19 4.37 9.16
N SER A 111 -0.06 3.67 9.02
CA SER A 111 0.16 2.64 8.00
C SER A 111 0.21 1.27 8.66
N LEU A 112 -0.67 0.37 8.25
CA LEU A 112 -0.72 -1.01 8.74
C LEU A 112 -0.13 -1.95 7.69
N GLY A 113 0.83 -2.76 8.10
CA GLY A 113 1.44 -3.80 7.26
C GLY A 113 0.80 -5.16 7.49
N THR A 114 0.94 -6.06 6.54
CA THR A 114 0.47 -7.45 6.60
C THR A 114 1.51 -8.41 7.21
N GLY A 115 2.57 -7.86 7.81
CA GLY A 115 3.72 -8.61 8.30
C GLY A 115 4.94 -8.49 7.38
N LYS A 116 6.12 -8.55 7.97
CA LYS A 116 7.41 -8.61 7.27
C LYS A 116 7.95 -10.04 7.35
N SER A 117 8.09 -10.70 6.20
CA SER A 117 8.77 -12.00 6.10
C SER A 117 10.24 -11.89 6.51
N PRO A 118 10.84 -12.97 7.04
CA PRO A 118 12.26 -13.00 7.39
C PRO A 118 13.14 -12.76 6.15
N GLU A 119 14.29 -12.11 6.35
CA GLU A 119 15.23 -11.84 5.25
C GLU A 119 15.93 -13.14 4.82
N VAL A 120 15.78 -13.50 3.55
CA VAL A 120 16.43 -14.67 2.95
C VAL A 120 17.54 -14.21 2.03
N ALA A 121 18.74 -14.76 2.20
CA ALA A 121 19.84 -14.50 1.30
C ALA A 121 19.56 -15.16 -0.06
N VAL A 122 19.47 -14.35 -1.11
CA VAL A 122 19.37 -14.85 -2.49
C VAL A 122 20.76 -14.86 -3.10
N PRO A 123 21.26 -16.00 -3.61
CA PRO A 123 22.53 -16.04 -4.31
C PRO A 123 22.43 -15.21 -5.59
N ILE A 124 23.26 -14.17 -5.69
CA ILE A 124 23.38 -13.37 -6.91
C ILE A 124 24.34 -14.12 -7.84
N PRO A 125 23.91 -14.54 -9.04
CA PRO A 125 24.78 -15.25 -9.96
C PRO A 125 25.88 -14.31 -10.47
N GLU A 126 27.14 -14.70 -10.29
CA GLU A 126 28.28 -14.06 -10.95
C GLU A 126 28.29 -14.45 -12.43
N PHE A 127 28.31 -13.46 -13.33
CA PHE A 127 28.35 -13.73 -14.76
C PHE A 127 29.78 -14.11 -15.18
N SER A 128 30.04 -15.40 -15.36
CA SER A 128 31.31 -15.90 -15.89
C SER A 128 31.16 -16.31 -17.36
N PRO A 129 31.76 -15.58 -18.33
CA PRO A 129 31.63 -15.87 -19.77
C PRO A 129 32.37 -17.14 -20.25
N GLU A 130 33.01 -17.89 -19.35
CA GLU A 130 33.85 -19.06 -19.68
C GLU A 130 33.10 -20.41 -19.70
N LEU A 131 31.87 -20.46 -19.19
CA LEU A 131 31.09 -21.70 -19.06
C LEU A 131 30.15 -21.85 -20.26
N GLY A 132 30.41 -22.80 -21.17
CA GLY A 132 29.60 -23.08 -22.39
C GLY A 132 28.12 -23.43 -22.15
N LEU A 133 27.63 -24.59 -22.62
CA LEU A 133 26.20 -24.99 -22.47
C LEU A 133 25.71 -25.01 -20.99
N GLN A 134 26.62 -25.23 -20.02
CA GLN A 134 26.31 -25.11 -18.58
C GLN A 134 26.04 -23.66 -18.16
N GLY A 135 26.73 -22.69 -18.76
CA GLY A 135 26.47 -21.26 -18.55
C GLY A 135 25.10 -20.86 -19.08
N ILE A 136 24.57 -21.50 -20.13
CA ILE A 136 23.21 -21.23 -20.64
C ILE A 136 22.14 -21.70 -19.64
N ILE A 137 22.29 -22.87 -19.02
CA ILE A 137 21.34 -23.36 -17.98
C ILE A 137 21.40 -22.47 -16.74
N GLN A 138 22.62 -22.10 -16.29
CA GLN A 138 22.80 -21.13 -15.21
C GLN A 138 22.20 -19.76 -15.57
N THR A 139 22.30 -19.33 -16.83
CA THR A 139 21.69 -18.07 -17.32
C THR A 139 20.17 -18.10 -17.27
N VAL A 140 19.53 -19.22 -17.61
CA VAL A 140 18.05 -19.36 -17.52
C VAL A 140 17.57 -19.37 -16.06
N GLN A 141 18.27 -20.08 -15.17
CA GLN A 141 17.97 -20.04 -13.73
C GLN A 141 18.21 -18.63 -13.15
N SER A 142 19.27 -17.96 -13.60
CA SER A 142 19.59 -16.57 -13.23
C SER A 142 18.52 -15.58 -13.69
N LEU A 143 17.97 -15.75 -14.89
CA LEU A 143 16.87 -14.93 -15.41
C LEU A 143 15.59 -15.09 -14.59
N ASN A 144 15.27 -16.31 -14.15
CA ASN A 144 14.11 -16.55 -13.28
C ASN A 144 14.30 -15.92 -11.90
N ASN A 145 15.50 -16.01 -11.32
CA ASN A 145 15.83 -15.36 -10.04
C ASN A 145 15.79 -13.83 -10.15
N LEU A 146 16.28 -13.26 -11.26
CA LEU A 146 16.18 -11.82 -11.51
C LEU A 146 14.73 -11.37 -11.71
N LYS A 147 13.91 -12.17 -12.38
CA LYS A 147 12.48 -11.89 -12.54
C LYS A 147 11.76 -11.92 -11.20
N SER A 148 12.03 -12.90 -10.32
CA SER A 148 11.41 -12.94 -8.99
C SER A 148 11.84 -11.75 -8.14
N ILE A 149 13.12 -11.37 -8.16
CA ILE A 149 13.61 -10.15 -7.49
C ILE A 149 12.89 -8.91 -8.01
N LEU A 150 12.76 -8.75 -9.34
CA LEU A 150 12.05 -7.61 -9.93
C LEU A 150 10.58 -7.57 -9.54
N VAL A 151 9.89 -8.71 -9.54
CA VAL A 151 8.49 -8.81 -9.11
C VAL A 151 8.37 -8.45 -7.63
N GLU A 152 9.24 -9.00 -6.78
CA GLU A 152 9.27 -8.73 -5.34
C GLU A 152 9.51 -7.25 -5.05
N GLN A 153 10.47 -6.61 -5.75
CA GLN A 153 10.74 -5.18 -5.66
C GLN A 153 9.54 -4.33 -6.09
N LEU A 154 8.88 -4.70 -7.19
CA LEU A 154 7.67 -4.00 -7.65
C LEU A 154 6.51 -4.13 -6.68
N SER A 155 6.38 -5.28 -6.03
CA SER A 155 5.37 -5.54 -5.00
C SER A 155 5.84 -5.20 -3.58
N THR A 156 6.95 -4.50 -3.41
CA THR A 156 7.48 -4.21 -2.07
C THR A 156 6.53 -3.27 -1.32
N SER A 157 6.08 -3.69 -0.13
CA SER A 157 5.14 -2.94 0.70
C SER A 157 5.79 -2.33 1.96
N ASP A 158 7.07 -2.61 2.19
CA ASP A 158 7.87 -2.10 3.31
C ASP A 158 9.22 -1.53 2.83
N GLY A 159 10.09 -1.08 3.74
CA GLY A 159 11.38 -0.49 3.38
C GLY A 159 11.25 0.91 2.79
N GLN A 160 11.81 1.14 1.60
CA GLN A 160 11.97 2.50 1.06
C GLN A 160 10.64 3.25 0.86
N VAL A 161 9.57 2.55 0.44
CA VAL A 161 8.25 3.18 0.26
C VAL A 161 7.69 3.73 1.57
N VAL A 162 7.96 3.05 2.70
CA VAL A 162 7.56 3.49 4.04
C VAL A 162 8.40 4.68 4.48
N GLU A 163 9.71 4.67 4.23
CA GLU A 163 10.59 5.81 4.54
C GLU A 163 10.18 7.07 3.77
N ILE A 164 9.85 6.94 2.49
CA ILE A 164 9.36 8.06 1.68
C ILE A 164 8.05 8.59 2.25
N ALA A 165 7.08 7.72 2.56
CA ALA A 165 5.81 8.14 3.16
C ALA A 165 6.02 8.83 4.52
N ARG A 166 6.87 8.28 5.38
CA ARG A 166 7.22 8.87 6.68
C ARG A 166 7.83 10.24 6.52
N TYR A 167 8.83 10.38 5.65
CA TYR A 167 9.49 11.65 5.41
C TYR A 167 8.50 12.69 4.86
N MET A 168 7.67 12.31 3.88
CA MET A 168 6.61 13.19 3.34
C MET A 168 5.59 13.62 4.39
N SER A 169 5.24 12.75 5.35
CA SER A 169 4.38 13.10 6.48
C SER A 169 5.06 14.15 7.37
N HIS A 170 6.34 13.95 7.68
CA HIS A 170 7.11 14.85 8.54
C HIS A 170 7.35 16.24 7.92
N THR A 171 7.40 16.37 6.58
CA THR A 171 7.52 17.70 5.95
C THR A 171 6.34 18.62 6.26
N ARG A 172 5.16 18.05 6.60
CA ARG A 172 3.98 18.77 7.08
C ARG A 172 3.77 18.68 8.60
N ARG A 173 4.80 18.24 9.35
CA ARG A 173 4.73 18.04 10.82
C ARG A 173 3.65 17.04 11.25
N VAL A 174 3.32 16.10 10.36
CA VAL A 174 2.32 15.06 10.63
C VAL A 174 3.01 13.82 11.19
N PRO A 175 2.70 13.38 12.42
CA PRO A 175 3.24 12.14 12.98
C PRO A 175 2.89 10.93 12.12
N TYR A 176 3.85 10.02 11.92
CA TYR A 176 3.68 8.83 11.09
C TYR A 176 3.95 7.56 11.89
N PHE A 177 2.94 6.69 11.96
CA PHE A 177 2.98 5.41 12.65
C PHE A 177 2.95 4.26 11.64
N ARG A 178 3.89 3.32 11.74
CA ARG A 178 3.93 2.09 10.93
C ARG A 178 3.85 0.89 11.85
N LEU A 179 2.76 0.15 11.76
CA LEU A 179 2.57 -1.07 12.54
C LEU A 179 2.67 -2.27 11.61
N THR A 180 3.71 -3.07 11.77
CA THR A 180 3.95 -4.26 10.96
C THR A 180 4.73 -5.29 11.79
N PRO A 181 4.17 -6.47 12.08
CA PRO A 181 4.86 -7.50 12.84
C PRO A 181 5.97 -8.14 11.99
N SER A 182 7.10 -8.48 12.60
CA SER A 182 8.09 -9.37 11.96
C SER A 182 7.63 -10.80 12.15
N LEU A 183 7.43 -11.53 11.06
CA LEU A 183 6.99 -12.92 11.08
C LEU A 183 8.19 -13.85 11.15
N ASN A 184 8.01 -15.01 11.79
CA ASN A 184 9.07 -16.02 11.95
C ASN A 184 9.29 -16.84 10.68
N THR A 185 8.24 -16.98 9.87
CA THR A 185 8.21 -17.79 8.66
C THR A 185 7.67 -16.95 7.50
N ASP A 186 8.06 -17.34 6.28
CA ASP A 186 7.49 -16.74 5.08
C ASP A 186 6.11 -17.36 4.82
N ILE A 187 5.07 -16.52 4.81
CA ILE A 187 3.68 -16.95 4.64
C ILE A 187 3.22 -16.54 3.25
N GLN A 188 2.87 -17.55 2.44
CA GLN A 188 2.42 -17.34 1.06
C GLN A 188 1.03 -16.69 1.01
N LEU A 189 0.76 -15.93 -0.05
CA LEU A 189 -0.47 -15.15 -0.19
C LEU A 189 -1.73 -16.03 -0.23
N ASP A 190 -1.62 -17.25 -0.75
CA ASP A 190 -2.71 -18.22 -0.88
C ASP A 190 -2.79 -19.23 0.28
N THR A 191 -2.09 -18.98 1.39
CA THR A 191 -2.12 -19.85 2.57
C THR A 191 -3.54 -20.01 3.12
N VAL A 192 -4.01 -21.25 3.20
CA VAL A 192 -5.29 -21.65 3.81
C VAL A 192 -5.13 -22.52 5.07
N ASP A 193 -3.90 -22.83 5.47
CA ASP A 193 -3.63 -23.60 6.68
C ASP A 193 -3.89 -22.75 7.94
N ASN A 194 -4.93 -23.13 8.69
CA ASN A 194 -5.31 -22.46 9.92
C ASN A 194 -4.19 -22.44 10.97
N THR A 195 -3.30 -23.44 10.98
CA THR A 195 -2.21 -23.51 11.96
C THR A 195 -1.23 -22.36 11.75
N LEU A 196 -0.78 -22.17 10.51
CA LEU A 196 0.07 -21.06 10.12
C LEU A 196 -0.62 -19.70 10.33
N LEU A 197 -1.91 -19.60 10.00
CA LEU A 197 -2.67 -18.36 10.21
C LEU A 197 -2.83 -18.02 11.70
N ILE A 198 -3.03 -19.01 12.56
CA ILE A 198 -3.10 -18.82 14.02
C ILE A 198 -1.75 -18.38 14.56
N GLU A 199 -0.65 -18.97 14.09
CA GLU A 199 0.70 -18.56 14.46
C GLU A 199 0.97 -17.10 14.06
N MET A 200 0.60 -16.71 12.84
CA MET A 200 0.68 -15.31 12.37
C MET A 200 -0.08 -14.34 13.27
N LEU A 201 -1.30 -14.72 13.69
CA LEU A 201 -2.10 -13.92 14.63
C LEU A 201 -1.45 -13.84 16.01
N TRP A 202 -0.86 -14.94 16.49
CA TRP A 202 -0.15 -14.99 17.77
C TRP A 202 1.07 -14.08 17.77
N THR A 203 1.94 -14.18 16.75
CA THR A 203 3.10 -13.30 16.57
C THR A 203 2.68 -11.82 16.49
N THR A 204 1.57 -11.52 15.81
CA THR A 204 1.02 -10.17 15.75
C THR A 204 0.60 -9.67 17.13
N LYS A 205 -0.03 -10.52 17.94
CA LYS A 205 -0.44 -10.18 19.31
C LYS A 205 0.76 -9.92 20.22
N GLU A 206 1.82 -10.73 20.12
CA GLU A 206 3.07 -10.52 20.84
C GLU A 206 3.74 -9.20 20.43
N TYR A 207 3.81 -8.92 19.12
CA TYR A 207 4.32 -7.65 18.60
C TYR A 207 3.58 -6.44 19.18
N ILE A 208 2.24 -6.49 19.23
CA ILE A 208 1.43 -5.39 19.78
C ILE A 208 1.76 -5.15 21.26
N ARG A 209 1.90 -6.23 22.04
CA ARG A 209 2.17 -6.15 23.48
C ARG A 209 3.57 -5.62 23.79
N GLU A 210 4.57 -6.07 23.04
CA GLU A 210 5.99 -5.86 23.40
C GLU A 210 6.60 -4.65 22.71
N LYS A 211 6.24 -4.40 21.44
CA LYS A 211 6.90 -3.39 20.60
C LYS A 211 6.02 -2.21 20.22
N CYS A 212 4.70 -2.39 20.21
CA CYS A 212 3.75 -1.37 19.74
C CYS A 212 3.09 -0.58 20.87
N SER A 213 3.28 -0.96 22.14
CA SER A 213 2.54 -0.39 23.27
C SER A 213 2.64 1.14 23.35
N THR A 214 3.84 1.70 23.19
CA THR A 214 4.08 3.15 23.17
C THR A 214 3.39 3.85 21.99
N ASP A 215 3.47 3.27 20.78
CA ASP A 215 2.84 3.84 19.59
C ASP A 215 1.31 3.81 19.70
N VAL A 216 0.74 2.73 20.24
CA VAL A 216 -0.70 2.64 20.50
C VAL A 216 -1.14 3.68 21.52
N LEU A 217 -0.40 3.85 22.62
CA LEU A 217 -0.72 4.87 23.62
C LEU A 217 -0.68 6.28 23.02
N SER A 218 0.35 6.57 22.22
CA SER A 218 0.47 7.86 21.52
C SER A 218 -0.69 8.11 20.55
N LEU A 219 -1.13 7.07 19.82
CA LEU A 219 -2.31 7.16 18.96
C LEU A 219 -3.59 7.43 19.77
N LEU A 220 -3.78 6.74 20.90
CA LEU A 220 -4.94 6.95 21.78
C LEU A 220 -4.97 8.37 22.34
N GLU A 221 -3.83 8.91 22.75
CA GLU A 221 -3.70 10.30 23.18
C GLU A 221 -4.11 11.27 22.06
N LEU A 222 -3.59 11.09 20.84
CA LEU A 222 -3.96 11.89 19.68
C LEU A 222 -5.48 11.83 19.41
N PHE A 223 -6.08 10.63 19.35
CA PHE A 223 -7.52 10.48 19.16
C PHE A 223 -8.33 11.16 20.25
N SER A 224 -7.90 11.06 21.50
CA SER A 224 -8.58 11.72 22.63
C SER A 224 -8.53 13.25 22.54
N ALA A 225 -7.41 13.80 22.09
CA ALA A 225 -7.25 15.24 21.88
C ALA A 225 -8.19 15.75 20.78
N PHE A 226 -8.33 15.00 19.68
CA PHE A 226 -9.27 15.35 18.59
C PHE A 226 -10.73 15.29 18.99
N ASN A 227 -11.12 14.34 19.85
CA ASN A 227 -12.50 14.29 20.32
C ASN A 227 -12.84 15.49 21.20
N ARG A 228 -11.92 15.92 22.07
CA ARG A 228 -12.11 17.09 22.95
C ARG A 228 -12.12 18.42 22.19
N SER A 229 -11.42 18.53 21.06
CA SER A 229 -11.41 19.76 20.27
C SER A 229 -12.65 19.94 19.38
N ASN A 230 -13.49 18.91 19.25
CA ASN A 230 -14.70 18.91 18.43
C ASN A 230 -16.00 18.97 19.28
N GLU A 231 -15.88 19.05 20.61
CA GLU A 231 -16.95 19.39 21.55
C GLU A 231 -16.95 20.89 21.85
#